data_AF-A0A7Y3NES5-F1
#
_entry.id   AF-A0A7Y3NES5-F1
#
_cell.length_a   1.000
_cell.length_b   1.000
_cell.length_c   1.000
_cell.angle_alpha   90.00
_cell.angle_beta   90.00
_cell.angle_gamma   90.00
#
_symmetry.space_group_name_H-M   'P 1'
#
loop_
_entity.id
_entity.type
_entity.pdbx_description
1 polymer ?
#
loop_
_entity_poly.entity_id
_entity_poly.type
_entity_poly.pdbx_seq_one_letter_code
_entity_poly.pdbx_strand_id
1 'polypeptide(L)'
;MSSTPSDLYCAQAFHHGEREHHSYVVVIGHKEQVQALARTEHARQFGEYGIALYRVELDAPMQEHLHLVSYLGSNMGERWIDSQPSSRQAA
;
A
#
# COMPACT_ATOMS: atom_id res chain seq x y z
N MET A 1 -14.47 25.97 -0.66
CA MET A 1 -14.92 24.59 -0.92
C MET A 1 -13.72 23.70 -0.70
N SER A 2 -13.70 22.92 0.39
CA SER A 2 -12.60 21.99 0.66
C SER A 2 -12.76 20.84 -0.33
N SER A 3 -11.93 20.78 -1.37
CA SER A 3 -11.88 19.61 -2.23
C SER A 3 -11.29 18.49 -1.39
N THR A 4 -12.15 17.62 -0.87
CA THR A 4 -11.72 16.36 -0.28
C THR A 4 -10.77 15.71 -1.29
N PRO A 5 -9.54 15.31 -0.90
CA PRO A 5 -8.63 14.66 -1.82
C PRO A 5 -9.37 13.49 -2.48
N SER A 6 -9.51 13.51 -3.80
CA SER A 6 -10.34 12.53 -4.51
C SER A 6 -9.78 11.11 -4.43
N ASP A 7 -8.50 10.98 -4.08
CA ASP A 7 -7.83 9.69 -3.90
C ASP A 7 -6.98 9.75 -2.61
N LEU A 8 -7.22 8.79 -1.71
CA LEU A 8 -6.42 8.55 -0.51
C LEU A 8 -5.47 7.37 -0.76
N TYR A 9 -4.27 7.42 -0.20
CA TYR A 9 -3.27 6.37 -0.36
C TYR A 9 -2.82 5.87 1.01
N CYS A 10 -2.55 4.58 1.11
CA CYS A 10 -2.06 3.91 2.31
C CYS A 10 -0.82 3.08 1.96
N ALA A 11 0.22 3.16 2.78
CA ALA A 11 1.35 2.24 2.74
C ALA A 11 1.29 1.33 3.96
N GLN A 12 1.28 0.02 3.73
CA GLN A 12 1.26 -0.99 4.78
C GLN A 12 2.46 -1.93 4.61
N ALA A 13 3.19 -2.12 5.70
CA ALA A 13 4.27 -3.09 5.79
C ALA A 13 3.70 -4.46 6.17
N PHE A 14 4.21 -5.50 5.53
CA PHE A 14 3.83 -6.88 5.77
C PHE A 14 5.07 -7.70 6.09
N HIS A 15 4.98 -8.44 7.20
CA HIS A 15 5.93 -9.50 7.51
C HIS A 15 5.61 -10.72 6.64
N HIS A 16 6.65 -11.39 6.16
CA HIS A 16 6.54 -12.50 5.22
C HIS A 16 5.47 -13.54 5.59
N GLY A 17 4.49 -13.76 4.71
CA GLY A 17 3.59 -14.93 4.68
C GLY A 17 2.77 -15.32 5.92
N GLU A 18 2.98 -14.69 7.07
CA GLU A 18 2.39 -15.11 8.34
C GLU A 18 1.28 -14.16 8.78
N ARG A 19 0.04 -14.65 8.73
CA ARG A 19 -1.18 -13.92 9.13
C ARG A 19 -1.18 -13.45 10.60
N GLU A 20 -0.27 -13.96 11.42
CA GLU A 20 -0.22 -13.75 12.87
C GLU A 20 0.82 -12.69 13.29
N HIS A 21 1.69 -12.24 12.39
CA HIS A 21 2.82 -11.37 12.73
C HIS A 21 2.82 -10.00 12.02
N HIS A 22 2.69 -8.94 12.85
CA HIS A 22 3.27 -7.59 12.68
C HIS A 22 3.09 -6.85 11.34
N SER A 23 1.92 -6.89 10.72
CA SER A 23 1.62 -5.88 9.68
C SER A 23 1.26 -4.54 10.34
N TYR A 24 1.84 -3.44 9.87
CA TYR A 24 1.52 -2.10 10.37
C TYR A 24 1.41 -1.08 9.25
N VAL A 25 0.63 -0.03 9.49
CA VAL A 25 0.48 1.09 8.56
C VAL A 25 1.66 2.03 8.74
N VAL A 26 2.39 2.28 7.66
CA VAL A 26 3.50 3.22 7.62
C VAL A 26 2.97 4.66 7.54
N VAL A 27 2.03 4.90 6.63
CA VAL A 27 1.44 6.23 6.40
C VAL A 27 0.16 6.16 5.60
N ILE A 28 -0.74 7.12 5.84
CA ILE A 28 -1.94 7.38 5.05
C ILE A 28 -1.90 8.86 4.61
N GLY A 29 -2.19 9.14 3.34
CA GLY A 29 -2.23 10.51 2.83
C GLY A 29 -2.19 10.60 1.31
N HIS A 30 -1.55 11.67 0.81
CA HIS A 30 -1.38 11.90 -0.62
C HIS A 30 -0.33 10.95 -1.23
N LYS A 31 -0.55 10.57 -2.49
CA LYS A 31 0.28 9.59 -3.22
C LYS A 31 1.78 9.82 -3.08
N GLU A 32 2.25 11.02 -3.41
CA GLU A 32 3.68 11.34 -3.45
C GLU A 32 4.33 11.21 -2.08
N GLN A 33 3.66 11.72 -1.04
CA GLN A 33 4.16 11.66 0.33
C GLN A 33 4.16 10.22 0.87
N VAL A 34 3.10 9.47 0.57
CA VAL A 34 3.01 8.04 0.92
C VAL A 34 4.12 7.25 0.23
N GLN A 35 4.38 7.51 -1.05
CA GLN A 35 5.48 6.89 -1.80
C GLN A 35 6.85 7.23 -1.24
N ALA A 36 7.10 8.49 -0.92
CA ALA A 36 8.38 8.92 -0.35
C ALA A 36 8.63 8.24 1.00
N LEU A 37 7.66 8.30 1.91
CA LEU A 37 7.79 7.73 3.24
C LEU A 37 7.87 6.20 3.24
N ALA A 38 7.13 5.53 2.36
CA ALA A 38 7.25 4.08 2.18
C ALA A 38 8.67 3.68 1.74
N ARG A 39 9.29 4.43 0.82
CA ARG A 39 10.67 4.17 0.40
C ARG A 39 11.67 4.43 1.52
N THR A 40 11.48 5.50 2.28
CA THR A 40 12.32 5.81 3.44
C THR A 40 12.24 4.71 4.49
N GLU A 41 11.03 4.23 4.80
CA GLU A 41 10.85 3.15 5.78
C GLU A 41 11.44 1.83 5.28
N HIS A 42 11.19 1.46 4.02
CA HIS A 42 11.76 0.27 3.39
C HIS A 42 13.29 0.27 3.44
N ALA A 43 13.91 1.41 3.13
CA ALA A 43 15.35 1.58 3.22
C ALA A 43 15.87 1.54 4.67
N ARG A 44 15.15 2.15 5.62
CA ARG A 44 15.50 2.15 7.05
C ARG A 44 15.54 0.74 7.63
N GLN A 45 14.61 -0.12 7.22
CA GLN A 45 14.52 -1.51 7.62
C GLN A 45 15.33 -2.45 6.71
N PHE A 46 16.16 -1.91 5.82
CA PHE A 46 16.97 -2.68 4.87
C PHE A 46 16.18 -3.72 4.06
N GLY A 47 14.90 -3.47 3.77
CA GLY A 47 14.04 -4.42 3.05
C GLY A 47 13.65 -5.67 3.85
N GLU A 48 13.69 -5.64 5.18
CA GLU A 48 13.18 -6.72 6.05
C GLU A 48 11.70 -7.02 5.78
N TYR A 49 10.89 -5.98 5.57
CA TYR A 49 9.45 -6.11 5.30
C TYR A 49 9.12 -5.73 3.86
N GLY A 50 8.06 -6.33 3.33
CA GLY A 50 7.45 -5.89 2.09
C GLY A 50 6.53 -4.70 2.37
N ILE A 51 6.54 -3.66 1.53
CA ILE A 51 5.62 -2.53 1.70
C ILE A 51 4.71 -2.42 0.49
N ALA A 52 3.42 -2.63 0.70
CA ALA A 52 2.40 -2.43 -0.32
C ALA A 52 1.81 -1.04 -0.21
N LEU A 53 1.65 -0.39 -1.36
CA LEU A 53 1.01 0.91 -1.47
C LEU A 53 -0.32 0.73 -2.18
N TYR A 54 -1.37 1.13 -1.49
CA TYR A 54 -2.74 1.03 -1.98
C TYR A 54 -3.32 2.41 -2.26
N ARG A 55 -4.14 2.50 -3.29
CA ARG A 55 -5.18 3.54 -3.36
C ARG A 55 -6.39 3.00 -2.63
N VAL A 56 -6.93 3.81 -1.71
CA VAL A 56 -8.09 3.46 -0.89
C VAL A 56 -9.23 4.42 -1.16
N GLU A 57 -10.45 3.90 -1.11
CA GLU A 57 -11.69 4.67 -1.17
C GLU A 57 -12.09 5.07 0.26
N LEU A 58 -12.53 6.32 0.44
CA LEU A 58 -12.99 6.81 1.73
C LEU A 58 -14.31 6.15 2.12
N ASP A 59 -14.48 5.87 3.41
CA ASP A 59 -15.71 5.29 3.98
C ASP A 59 -16.10 3.91 3.43
N ALA A 60 -15.21 3.24 2.69
CA ALA A 60 -15.39 1.90 2.15
C ALA A 60 -14.51 0.87 2.89
N PRO A 61 -14.95 -0.39 3.06
CA PRO A 61 -14.12 -1.45 3.59
C PRO A 61 -12.88 -1.68 2.72
N MET A 62 -11.71 -1.54 3.34
CA MET A 62 -10.44 -1.62 2.63
C MET A 62 -10.25 -2.98 1.94
N GLN A 63 -10.73 -4.09 2.51
CA GLN A 63 -10.59 -5.42 1.89
C GLN A 63 -11.36 -5.57 0.57
N GLU A 64 -12.43 -4.80 0.38
CA GLU A 64 -13.29 -4.88 -0.80
C GLU A 64 -12.84 -3.91 -1.90
N HIS A 65 -12.20 -2.79 -1.52
CA HIS A 65 -11.80 -1.69 -2.42
C HIS A 65 -10.28 -1.42 -2.40
N LEU A 66 -9.49 -2.49 -2.28
CA LEU A 66 -8.03 -2.41 -2.25
C LEU A 66 -7.47 -2.38 -3.68
N HIS A 67 -6.85 -1.27 -4.09
CA HIS A 67 -6.14 -1.20 -5.38
C HIS A 67 -4.64 -1.08 -5.16
N LEU A 68 -3.88 -2.11 -5.53
CA LEU A 68 -2.42 -2.10 -5.36
C LEU A 68 -1.79 -1.20 -6.43
N VAL A 69 -1.16 -0.13 -5.98
CA VAL A 69 -0.46 0.84 -6.85
C VAL A 69 0.98 0.44 -7.08
N SER A 70 1.65 -0.04 -6.03
CA SER A 70 3.04 -0.49 -6.10
C SER A 70 3.39 -1.34 -4.89
N TYR A 71 4.40 -2.19 -5.05
CA TYR A 71 4.93 -3.01 -3.97
C TYR A 71 6.45 -2.88 -3.91
N LEU A 72 6.97 -2.56 -2.73
CA LEU A 72 8.39 -2.62 -2.41
C LEU A 72 8.66 -4.01 -1.85
N GLY A 73 9.34 -4.84 -2.64
CA GLY A 73 9.65 -6.22 -2.27
C GLY A 73 10.60 -6.27 -1.08
N SER A 74 10.38 -7.25 -0.22
CA SER A 74 11.28 -7.60 0.85
C SER A 74 12.48 -8.42 0.33
N ASN A 75 13.53 -8.55 1.14
CA ASN A 75 14.73 -9.30 0.78
C ASN A 75 14.49 -10.81 0.59
N MET A 76 13.38 -11.34 1.10
CA MET A 76 12.99 -12.74 0.88
C MET A 76 12.37 -12.99 -0.51
N GLY A 77 12.21 -11.94 -1.34
CA GLY A 77 11.83 -12.09 -2.75
C GLY A 77 10.34 -12.30 -3.00
N GLU A 78 9.48 -11.97 -2.03
CA GLU A 78 8.03 -12.01 -2.22
C GLU A 78 7.61 -11.02 -3.32
N ARG A 79 6.59 -11.38 -4.10
CA ARG A 79 5.96 -10.50 -5.07
C ARG A 79 4.46 -10.47 -4.81
N TRP A 80 3.95 -9.33 -4.33
CA TRP A 80 2.52 -9.11 -4.27
C TRP A 80 2.03 -8.71 -5.65
N ILE A 81 1.12 -9.50 -6.20
CA ILE A 81 0.46 -9.23 -7.47
C ILE A 81 -0.96 -8.79 -7.14
N ASP A 82 -1.42 -7.69 -7.75
CA ASP A 82 -2.80 -7.24 -7.57
C ASP A 82 -3.75 -8.35 -8.06
N SER A 83 -4.55 -8.90 -7.14
CA SER A 83 -5.54 -9.93 -7.46
C SER A 83 -6.85 -9.32 -7.94
N GLN A 84 -7.02 -7.99 -7.88
CA GLN A 84 -8.23 -7.33 -8.35
C GLN A 84 -8.01 -6.67 -9.72
N PRO A 85 -8.77 -7.02 -10.76
CA PRO A 85 -8.75 -6.29 -12.00
C PRO A 85 -9.23 -4.86 -11.73
N SER A 86 -8.39 -3.88 -12.03
CA SER A 86 -8.77 -2.47 -11.88
C SER A 86 -9.99 -2.19 -12.75
N SER A 87 -11.13 -1.85 -12.15
CA SER A 87 -12.36 -1.43 -12.87
C SER A 87 -12.21 -0.09 -13.62
N ARG A 88 -10.98 0.44 -13.71
CA ARG A 88 -10.66 1.74 -14.35
C ARG A 88 -9.81 1.59 -15.62
N GLN A 89 -9.92 0.44 -16.29
CA GLN A 89 -9.37 0.22 -17.62
C GLN A 89 -10.45 -0.34 -18.56
N ALA A 90 -11.62 0.29 -18.55
CA ALA A 90 -12.69 0.08 -19.53
C ALA A 90 -13.62 1.32 -19.56
N ALA A 91 -13.09 2.47 -19.98
CA ALA A 91 -13.87 3.62 -20.47
C ALA A 91 -12.95 4.54 -21.27
#